data_AF-A0A1T4VV15-F1
#
_entry.id   AF-A0A1T4VV15-F1
#
_cell.length_a   1.000
_cell.length_b   1.000
_cell.length_c   1.000
_cell.angle_alpha   90.00
_cell.angle_beta   90.00
_cell.angle_gamma   90.00
#
_symmetry.space_group_name_H-M   'P 1'
#
loop_
_entity.id
_entity.type
_entity.pdbx_description
1 polymer ?
#
loop_
_entity_poly.entity_id
_entity_poly.type
_entity_poly.pdbx_seq_one_letter_code
_entity_poly.pdbx_strand_id
1 'polypeptide(L)'
;MVKLSTEFESVLFRSEYGSKEPYPTLVEALKGKQTEFTEKNIKGTLVGLYCPSYMGDLNSVGWHFHFLSEDKKKGGHILELSVKDATAYLDKTDKFTMILHNDKKFHELNLAKDMADDIRSAEQDTKGKMNK
;
A
#
# COMPACT_ATOMS: atom_id res chain seq x y z
N MET A 1 -1.94 -13.98 -2.56
CA MET A 1 -2.73 -13.05 -1.73
C MET A 1 -2.73 -13.52 -0.28
N VAL A 2 -2.87 -12.61 0.68
CA VAL A 2 -3.09 -12.93 2.09
C VAL A 2 -4.25 -12.11 2.65
N LYS A 3 -5.01 -12.71 3.55
CA LYS A 3 -6.04 -12.06 4.34
C LYS A 3 -5.90 -12.43 5.80
N LEU A 4 -6.05 -11.45 6.69
CA LEU A 4 -6.03 -11.65 8.13
C LEU A 4 -7.11 -10.77 8.75
N SER A 5 -8.00 -11.35 9.55
CA SER A 5 -9.05 -10.63 10.28
C SER A 5 -8.85 -10.88 11.77
N THR A 6 -8.61 -9.81 12.53
CA THR A 6 -8.31 -9.89 13.97
C THR A 6 -8.49 -8.53 14.65
N GLU A 7 -8.25 -8.48 15.95
CA GLU A 7 -8.00 -7.26 16.70
C GLU A 7 -6.51 -6.92 16.67
N PHE A 8 -6.16 -5.79 16.07
CA PHE A 8 -4.80 -5.29 16.00
C PHE A 8 -4.49 -4.50 17.27
N GLU A 9 -3.37 -4.81 17.92
CA GLU A 9 -2.89 -4.03 19.07
C GLU A 9 -2.56 -2.60 18.65
N SER A 10 -1.94 -2.45 17.48
CA SER A 10 -1.76 -1.18 16.79
C SER A 10 -1.76 -1.37 15.28
N VAL A 11 -2.26 -0.37 14.56
CA VAL A 11 -2.07 -0.25 13.11
C VAL A 11 -1.83 1.21 12.76
N LEU A 12 -0.70 1.47 12.10
CA LEU A 12 -0.40 2.73 11.43
C LEU A 12 -0.69 2.55 9.96
N PHE A 13 -1.63 3.33 9.43
CA PHE A 13 -1.98 3.31 8.02
C PHE A 13 -2.14 4.73 7.50
N ARG A 14 -2.11 4.90 6.18
CA ARG A 14 -2.33 6.19 5.53
C ARG A 14 -3.42 6.14 4.47
N SER A 15 -4.00 7.30 4.22
CA SER A 15 -4.85 7.54 3.06
C SER A 15 -4.37 8.78 2.32
N GLU A 16 -4.23 8.66 1.00
CA GLU A 16 -3.92 9.74 0.09
C GLU A 16 -5.19 10.49 -0.37
N TYR A 17 -5.05 11.79 -0.64
CA TYR A 17 -6.13 12.62 -1.18
C TYR A 17 -6.06 12.71 -2.69
N GLY A 18 -7.23 12.87 -3.32
CA GLY A 18 -7.34 13.10 -4.75
C GLY A 18 -6.49 14.27 -5.25
N SER A 19 -5.89 14.08 -6.43
CA SER A 19 -5.21 15.13 -7.18
C SER A 19 -6.03 15.57 -8.39
N LYS A 20 -5.66 16.71 -8.97
CA LYS A 20 -6.28 17.28 -10.18
C LYS A 20 -5.20 17.51 -11.23
N GLU A 21 -5.60 17.61 -12.49
CA GLU A 21 -4.66 17.94 -13.57
C GLU A 21 -4.05 19.35 -13.39
N PRO A 22 -2.77 19.55 -13.73
CA PRO A 22 -1.81 18.52 -14.12
C PRO A 22 -1.45 17.63 -12.92
N TYR A 23 -1.53 16.30 -13.12
CA TYR A 23 -1.32 15.36 -12.02
C TYR A 23 0.15 15.38 -11.57
N PRO A 24 0.42 15.51 -10.26
CA PRO A 24 1.76 15.33 -9.73
C PRO A 24 2.17 13.85 -9.82
N THR A 25 3.47 13.58 -9.70
CA THR A 25 3.93 12.21 -9.41
C THR A 25 3.36 11.73 -8.07
N LEU A 26 3.32 10.41 -7.85
CA LEU A 26 2.84 9.86 -6.58
C LEU A 26 3.67 10.38 -5.38
N VAL A 27 4.99 10.44 -5.52
CA VAL A 27 5.89 10.96 -4.47
C VAL A 27 5.57 12.42 -4.14
N GLU A 28 5.29 13.25 -5.14
CA GLU A 28 4.88 14.65 -4.92
C GLU A 28 3.51 14.77 -4.27
N ALA A 29 2.54 13.92 -4.64
CA ALA A 29 1.25 13.87 -3.99
C ALA A 29 1.39 13.51 -2.50
N LEU A 30 2.16 12.47 -2.18
CA LEU A 30 2.31 11.98 -0.80
C LEU A 30 2.99 13.00 0.13
N LYS A 31 3.83 13.91 -0.36
CA LYS A 31 4.48 14.96 0.47
C LYS A 31 3.51 15.92 1.15
N GLY A 32 2.34 16.16 0.57
CA GLY A 32 1.38 17.16 1.07
C GLY A 32 -0.08 16.73 1.08
N LYS A 33 -0.38 15.52 0.58
CA LYS A 33 -1.73 15.01 0.41
C LYS A 33 -1.84 13.56 0.88
N GLN A 34 -1.30 13.26 2.05
CA GLN A 34 -1.62 12.05 2.79
C GLN A 34 -1.99 12.38 4.23
N THR A 35 -2.74 11.49 4.86
CA THR A 35 -2.93 11.51 6.31
C THR A 35 -2.61 10.14 6.86
N GLU A 36 -1.76 10.12 7.88
CA GLU A 36 -1.44 8.94 8.67
C GLU A 36 -2.37 8.85 9.86
N PHE A 37 -2.81 7.64 10.17
CA PHE A 37 -3.71 7.31 11.25
C PHE A 37 -3.09 6.17 12.07
N THR A 38 -3.00 6.37 13.38
CA THR A 38 -2.61 5.32 14.32
C THR A 38 -3.81 4.93 15.15
N GLU A 39 -4.24 3.69 15.00
CA GLU A 39 -5.31 3.10 15.80
C GLU A 39 -4.73 2.03 16.72
N LYS A 40 -5.32 1.87 17.91
CA LYS A 40 -4.94 0.85 18.88
C LYS A 40 -6.15 0.01 19.27
N ASN A 41 -5.93 -1.28 19.52
CA ASN A 41 -6.97 -2.24 19.88
C ASN A 41 -8.19 -2.15 18.93
N ILE A 42 -7.92 -2.20 17.62
CA ILE A 42 -8.94 -2.03 16.58
C ILE A 42 -9.19 -3.36 15.88
N LYS A 43 -10.47 -3.73 15.77
CA LYS A 43 -10.88 -4.87 14.95
C LYS A 43 -10.93 -4.47 13.48
N GLY A 44 -10.40 -5.33 12.63
CA GLY A 44 -10.47 -5.13 11.19
C GLY A 44 -9.88 -6.27 10.39
N THR A 45 -9.74 -6.03 9.11
CA THR A 45 -9.16 -6.97 8.15
C THR A 45 -8.01 -6.31 7.40
N LEU A 46 -6.90 -7.03 7.34
CA LEU A 46 -5.78 -6.76 6.46
C LEU A 46 -5.89 -7.65 5.22
N VAL A 47 -5.68 -7.06 4.06
CA VAL A 47 -5.50 -7.78 2.79
C VAL A 47 -4.19 -7.34 2.17
N GLY A 48 -3.47 -8.27 1.56
CA GLY A 48 -2.28 -7.91 0.79
C GLY A 48 -1.86 -8.91 -0.25
N LEU A 49 -0.85 -8.50 -0.98
CA LEU A 49 -0.20 -9.27 -2.02
C LEU A 49 1.31 -9.28 -1.78
N TYR A 50 1.94 -10.38 -2.18
CA TYR A 50 3.39 -10.50 -2.22
C TYR A 50 3.84 -10.52 -3.67
N CYS A 51 4.76 -9.64 -4.03
CA CYS A 51 5.40 -9.63 -5.33
C CYS A 51 6.88 -10.01 -5.21
N PRO A 52 7.32 -11.06 -5.92
CA PRO A 52 8.74 -11.38 -6.02
C PRO A 52 9.57 -10.24 -6.63
N SER A 53 10.87 -10.25 -6.41
CA SER A 53 11.79 -9.19 -6.88
C SER A 53 11.77 -8.97 -8.39
N TYR A 54 11.50 -10.00 -9.20
CA TYR A 54 11.40 -9.89 -10.65
C TYR A 54 10.15 -9.13 -11.14
N MET A 55 9.24 -8.72 -10.25
CA MET A 55 8.02 -7.97 -10.58
C MET A 55 8.17 -6.46 -10.39
N GLY A 56 9.36 -5.95 -10.05
CA GLY A 56 9.55 -4.55 -9.61
C GLY A 56 9.09 -3.47 -10.60
N ASP A 57 9.16 -3.74 -11.90
CA ASP A 57 8.70 -2.80 -12.93
C ASP A 57 7.17 -2.78 -13.09
N LEU A 58 6.47 -3.79 -12.55
CA LEU A 58 5.03 -3.97 -12.69
C LEU A 58 4.26 -3.77 -11.38
N ASN A 59 4.91 -3.97 -10.23
CA ASN A 59 4.29 -3.90 -8.92
C ASN A 59 5.33 -3.63 -7.80
N SER A 60 4.87 -3.27 -6.61
CA SER A 60 5.73 -3.08 -5.44
C SER A 60 6.28 -4.42 -4.94
N VAL A 61 7.60 -4.57 -4.92
CA VAL A 61 8.30 -5.79 -4.46
C VAL A 61 8.08 -6.01 -2.97
N GLY A 62 7.95 -7.27 -2.57
CA GLY A 62 7.72 -7.66 -1.19
C GLY A 62 6.24 -7.65 -0.85
N TRP A 63 5.94 -7.37 0.43
CA TRP A 63 4.57 -7.32 0.92
C TRP A 63 3.98 -5.91 0.76
N HIS A 64 2.76 -5.85 0.26
CA HIS A 64 1.95 -4.63 0.21
C HIS A 64 0.60 -4.92 0.88
N PHE A 65 0.32 -4.23 1.99
CA PHE A 65 -0.86 -4.45 2.83
C PHE A 65 -1.76 -3.23 2.92
N HIS A 66 -3.07 -3.48 2.90
CA HIS A 66 -4.11 -2.49 3.19
C HIS A 66 -4.97 -2.99 4.36
N PHE A 67 -5.51 -2.05 5.14
CA PHE A 67 -6.37 -2.28 6.30
C PHE A 67 -7.77 -1.72 6.06
N LEU A 68 -8.79 -2.39 6.61
CA LEU A 68 -10.15 -1.90 6.74
C LEU A 68 -10.71 -2.27 8.12
N SER A 69 -11.21 -1.29 8.87
CA SER A 69 -11.85 -1.51 10.16
C SER A 69 -13.13 -2.33 10.03
N GLU A 70 -13.52 -3.04 11.09
CA GLU A 70 -14.72 -3.90 11.14
C GLU A 70 -16.01 -3.10 10.85
N ASP A 71 -16.08 -1.85 11.33
CA ASP A 71 -17.18 -0.92 11.06
C ASP A 71 -17.13 -0.25 9.67
N LYS A 72 -16.07 -0.54 8.90
CA LYS A 72 -15.79 -0.03 7.55
C LYS A 72 -15.65 1.49 7.46
N LYS A 73 -15.35 2.18 8.56
CA LYS A 73 -15.19 3.64 8.60
C LYS A 73 -13.75 4.11 8.43
N LYS A 74 -12.78 3.24 8.70
CA LYS A 74 -11.34 3.56 8.64
C LYS A 74 -10.62 2.53 7.79
N GLY A 75 -9.66 2.97 7.01
CA GLY A 75 -8.86 2.07 6.20
C GLY A 75 -7.81 2.82 5.40
N GLY A 76 -6.85 2.07 4.85
CA GLY A 76 -5.77 2.64 4.08
C GLY A 76 -4.59 1.70 3.92
N HIS A 77 -3.53 2.22 3.32
CA HIS A 77 -2.26 1.52 3.12
C HIS A 77 -1.52 1.40 4.46
N ILE A 78 -1.12 0.18 4.85
CA ILE A 78 -0.47 -0.08 6.14
C ILE A 78 1.01 0.26 6.05
N LEU A 79 1.48 1.04 7.03
CA LEU A 79 2.90 1.35 7.21
C LEU A 79 3.51 0.49 8.33
N GLU A 80 2.76 0.30 9.42
CA GLU A 80 3.19 -0.53 10.56
C GLU A 80 1.98 -1.22 11.20
N LEU A 81 2.19 -2.39 11.82
CA LEU A 81 1.16 -3.10 12.56
C LEU A 81 1.76 -3.90 13.72
N SER A 82 0.98 -4.07 14.79
CA SER A 82 1.21 -5.06 15.85
C SER A 82 -0.01 -5.93 16.02
N VAL A 83 0.21 -7.24 16.13
CA VAL A 83 -0.83 -8.25 16.32
C VAL A 83 -0.32 -9.30 17.28
N LYS A 84 -1.17 -9.67 18.24
CA LYS A 84 -0.84 -10.69 19.24
C LYS A 84 -1.08 -12.10 18.72
N ASP A 85 -2.32 -12.37 18.33
CA ASP A 85 -2.80 -13.67 17.86
C ASP A 85 -3.68 -13.46 16.64
N ALA A 86 -3.42 -14.17 15.55
CA ALA A 86 -4.23 -14.10 14.34
C ALA A 86 -4.11 -15.35 13.48
N THR A 87 -5.17 -15.65 12.73
CA THR A 87 -5.15 -16.65 11.67
C THR A 87 -5.04 -15.96 10.32
N ALA A 88 -3.98 -16.28 9.56
CA ALA A 88 -3.80 -15.81 8.20
C ALA A 88 -4.32 -16.84 7.20
N TYR A 89 -5.02 -16.37 6.18
CA TYR A 89 -5.46 -17.15 5.04
C TYR A 89 -4.59 -16.77 3.84
N LEU A 90 -3.93 -17.76 3.25
CA LEU A 90 -3.07 -17.57 2.09
C LEU A 90 -3.70 -18.19 0.86
N ASP A 91 -3.59 -17.46 -0.24
CA ASP A 91 -3.89 -17.94 -1.58
C ASP A 91 -2.62 -17.80 -2.44
N LYS A 92 -2.07 -18.92 -2.91
CA LYS A 92 -0.88 -18.92 -3.76
C LYS A 92 -1.34 -18.63 -5.19
N THR A 93 -1.04 -17.42 -5.65
CA THR A 93 -1.37 -16.96 -6.99
C THR A 93 -0.19 -17.26 -7.93
N ASP A 94 -0.38 -18.20 -8.86
CA ASP A 94 0.64 -18.66 -9.83
C ASP A 94 0.51 -18.00 -11.21
N LYS A 95 -0.53 -17.19 -11.42
CA LYS A 95 -0.80 -16.48 -12.66
C LYS A 95 -1.00 -14.98 -12.44
N PHE A 96 -0.36 -14.19 -13.29
CA PHE A 96 -0.57 -12.74 -13.41
C PHE A 96 -1.16 -12.44 -14.79
N THR A 97 -2.10 -11.50 -14.87
CA THR A 97 -2.65 -11.01 -16.14
C THR A 97 -2.65 -9.49 -16.08
N MET A 98 -2.11 -8.86 -17.11
CA MET A 98 -2.05 -7.41 -17.22
C MET A 98 -2.93 -6.93 -18.36
N ILE A 99 -3.75 -5.93 -18.08
CA ILE A 99 -4.50 -5.19 -19.09
C ILE A 99 -3.73 -3.90 -19.36
N LEU A 100 -3.32 -3.70 -20.60
CA LEU A 100 -2.62 -2.48 -20.99
C LEU A 100 -3.62 -1.34 -21.18
N HIS A 101 -3.25 -0.14 -20.73
CA HIS A 101 -4.05 1.05 -20.98
C HIS A 101 -3.96 1.45 -22.46
N ASN A 102 -5.13 1.62 -23.10
CA ASN A 102 -5.26 2.18 -24.44
C ASN A 102 -5.56 3.68 -24.34
N ASP A 103 -4.61 4.44 -23.82
CA ASP A 103 -4.71 5.89 -23.63
C ASP A 103 -3.47 6.59 -24.16
N LYS A 104 -3.67 7.68 -24.93
CA LYS A 104 -2.57 8.41 -25.57
C LYS A 104 -1.61 9.01 -24.54
N LYS A 105 -2.13 9.60 -23.45
CA LYS A 105 -1.28 10.19 -22.41
C LYS A 105 -0.40 9.11 -21.77
N PHE A 106 -0.97 7.93 -21.49
CA PHE A 106 -0.22 6.79 -20.94
C PHE A 106 0.93 6.34 -21.85
N HIS A 107 0.70 6.23 -23.16
CA HIS A 107 1.72 5.82 -24.13
C HIS A 107 2.83 6.86 -24.36
N GLU A 108 2.59 8.13 -24.03
CA GLU A 108 3.59 9.20 -24.12
C GLU A 108 4.48 9.29 -22.85
N LEU A 109 4.13 8.58 -21.77
CA LEU A 109 4.94 8.54 -20.55
C LEU A 109 6.23 7.72 -20.76
N ASN A 110 7.35 8.24 -20.29
CA ASN A 110 8.59 7.48 -20.19
C ASN A 110 8.56 6.55 -18.95
N LEU A 111 7.90 5.40 -19.09
CA LEU A 111 7.79 4.38 -18.04
C LEU A 111 9.03 3.48 -17.91
N ALA A 112 10.02 3.63 -18.78
CA ALA A 112 11.29 2.90 -18.72
C ALA A 112 12.34 3.58 -17.83
N LYS A 113 12.00 4.72 -17.22
CA LYS A 113 12.85 5.40 -16.24
C LYS A 113 12.97 4.53 -14.98
N ASP A 114 14.16 4.47 -14.39
CA ASP A 114 14.33 3.89 -13.06
C ASP A 114 13.53 4.71 -12.02
N MET A 115 12.60 4.03 -11.36
CA MET A 115 11.71 4.58 -10.34
C MET A 115 11.79 3.79 -9.02
N ALA A 116 12.83 2.98 -8.81
CA ALA A 116 12.93 2.12 -7.63
C ALA A 116 12.89 2.93 -6.32
N ASP A 117 13.60 4.07 -6.26
CA ASP A 117 13.58 4.97 -5.11
C ASP A 117 12.22 5.66 -4.93
N ASP A 118 11.56 6.04 -6.02
CA ASP A 118 10.23 6.65 -5.99
C ASP A 118 9.19 5.65 -5.44
N ILE A 119 9.23 4.39 -5.89
CA ILE A 119 8.36 3.30 -5.42
C ILE A 119 8.61 3.03 -3.94
N ARG A 120 9.88 2.92 -3.50
CA ARG A 120 10.19 2.71 -2.08
C ARG A 120 9.71 3.88 -1.23
N SER A 121 9.97 5.12 -1.66
CA SER A 121 9.55 6.32 -0.93
C SER A 121 8.02 6.44 -0.86
N ALA A 122 7.32 6.00 -1.90
CA ALA A 122 5.88 5.94 -1.89
C ALA A 122 5.42 4.82 -0.96
N GLU A 123 5.75 3.55 -1.21
CA GLU A 123 5.07 2.39 -0.64
C GLU A 123 5.68 1.81 0.65
N GLN A 124 6.90 2.19 1.04
CA GLN A 124 7.66 1.47 2.07
C GLN A 124 8.34 2.36 3.13
N ASP A 125 8.33 3.69 2.98
CA ASP A 125 9.06 4.59 3.88
C ASP A 125 8.31 4.77 5.21
N THR A 126 8.72 4.01 6.23
CA THR A 126 8.26 4.15 7.62
C THR A 126 9.01 5.32 8.28
N LYS A 127 8.53 6.55 8.11
CA LYS A 127 8.93 7.68 8.98
C LYS A 127 8.15 7.69 10.30
N GLY A 128 7.82 6.51 10.81
CA GLY A 128 7.25 6.32 12.15
C GLY A 128 8.31 6.67 13.20
N LYS A 129 8.27 7.92 13.71
CA LYS A 129 8.97 8.26 14.96
C LYS A 129 8.27 7.56 16.12
N MET A 130 8.64 6.32 16.39
CA MET A 130 8.41 5.75 17.72
C MET A 130 9.39 6.42 18.69
N ASN A 131 8.88 7.38 19.47
CA ASN A 131 9.52 7.71 20.73
C ASN A 131 9.50 6.42 21.58
N LYS A 132 10.70 6.00 21.98
CA LYS A 132 10.95 4.97 23.00
C LYS A 132 10.24 5.29 24.30
#